data_AF-A0A1N6YXK0-F1
#
_entry.id   AF-A0A1N6YXK0-F1
#
_cell.length_a   1.000
_cell.length_b   1.000
_cell.length_c   1.000
_cell.angle_alpha   90.00
_cell.angle_beta   90.00
_cell.angle_gamma   90.00
#
_symmetry.space_group_name_H-M   'P 1'
#
loop_
_entity.id
_entity.type
_entity.pdbx_description
1 polymer ?
#
loop_
_entity_poly.entity_id
_entity_poly.type
_entity_poly.pdbx_seq_one_letter_code
_entity_poly.pdbx_strand_id
1 'polypeptide(L)'
;MVRYSFEDVAQHLRKEHPGCPEFAVNYFATSISEREWRNASLGMAVGITLQTYLRHNLTEYETLLLTGVDREEALRRVQPRVAAMLKTWKRKKRKKRRSKASNTQARRPADATPSTDECQDTGTLIEQDLRDGLVTSPMDSRHEEDQQ
;
A
#
# COMPACT_ATOMS: atom_id res chain seq x y z
N MET A 1 -8.65 -29.15 -4.84
CA MET A 1 -8.39 -27.87 -5.54
C MET A 1 -9.68 -27.09 -5.62
N VAL A 2 -9.61 -25.76 -5.69
CA VAL A 2 -10.80 -24.91 -5.78
C VAL A 2 -10.77 -24.16 -7.12
N ARG A 3 -11.92 -24.12 -7.78
CA ARG A 3 -12.16 -23.26 -8.95
C ARG A 3 -13.27 -22.29 -8.59
N TYR A 4 -13.12 -21.05 -9.03
CA TYR A 4 -14.09 -20.00 -8.82
C TYR A 4 -14.82 -19.70 -10.13
N SER A 5 -16.13 -19.47 -10.06
CA SER A 5 -16.89 -19.08 -11.23
C SER A 5 -16.49 -17.66 -11.65
N PHE A 6 -16.62 -17.36 -12.95
CA PHE A 6 -16.37 -16.02 -13.48
C PHE A 6 -17.22 -14.96 -12.76
N GLU A 7 -18.50 -15.25 -12.53
CA GLU A 7 -19.45 -14.33 -11.91
C GLU A 7 -19.08 -14.00 -10.47
N ASP A 8 -18.69 -15.01 -9.67
CA ASP A 8 -18.27 -14.82 -8.28
C ASP A 8 -17.03 -13.92 -8.20
N VAL A 9 -16.07 -14.13 -9.10
CA VAL A 9 -14.83 -13.34 -9.16
C VAL A 9 -15.14 -11.91 -9.60
N ALA A 10 -15.95 -11.72 -10.65
CA ALA A 10 -16.33 -10.40 -11.15
C ALA A 10 -17.11 -9.61 -10.09
N GLN A 11 -18.05 -10.25 -9.38
CA GLN A 11 -18.79 -9.63 -8.29
C GLN A 11 -17.86 -9.22 -7.14
N HIS A 12 -16.91 -10.10 -6.78
CA HIS A 12 -15.90 -9.80 -5.76
C HIS A 12 -15.03 -8.60 -6.14
N LEU A 13 -14.55 -8.55 -7.39
CA LEU A 13 -13.77 -7.44 -7.93
C LEU A 13 -14.54 -6.13 -7.88
N ARG A 14 -15.78 -6.07 -8.37
CA ARG A 14 -16.59 -4.84 -8.34
C ARG A 14 -16.87 -4.36 -6.91
N LYS A 15 -17.02 -5.28 -5.96
CA LYS A 15 -17.28 -4.98 -4.54
C LYS A 15 -16.06 -4.43 -3.82
N GLU A 16 -14.90 -5.07 -3.97
CA GLU A 16 -13.66 -4.70 -3.27
C GLU A 16 -12.87 -3.61 -3.99
N HIS A 17 -12.95 -3.58 -5.32
CA HIS A 17 -12.20 -2.69 -6.21
C HIS A 17 -13.12 -1.92 -7.18
N PRO A 18 -13.98 -1.01 -6.70
CA PRO A 18 -14.92 -0.28 -7.55
C PRO A 18 -14.24 0.73 -8.49
N GLY A 19 -12.96 1.07 -8.27
CA GLY A 19 -12.19 1.93 -9.16
C GLY A 19 -11.51 1.18 -10.32
N CYS A 20 -11.68 -0.14 -10.40
CA CYS A 20 -11.14 -0.95 -11.49
C CYS A 20 -12.01 -0.76 -12.74
N PRO A 21 -11.42 -0.51 -13.92
CA PRO A 21 -12.18 -0.40 -15.16
C PRO A 21 -12.79 -1.75 -15.57
N GLU A 22 -13.94 -1.72 -16.23
CA GLU A 22 -14.75 -2.92 -16.51
C GLU A 22 -14.01 -3.96 -17.38
N PHE A 23 -13.20 -3.50 -18.34
CA PHE A 23 -12.38 -4.41 -19.16
C PHE A 23 -11.38 -5.20 -18.31
N ALA A 24 -10.82 -4.58 -17.27
CA ALA A 24 -9.87 -5.23 -16.38
C ALA A 24 -10.58 -6.23 -15.46
N VAL A 25 -11.81 -5.93 -15.02
CA VAL A 25 -12.64 -6.88 -14.26
C VAL A 25 -12.85 -8.16 -15.07
N ASN A 26 -13.25 -8.04 -16.34
CA ASN A 26 -13.46 -9.20 -17.22
C ASN A 26 -12.16 -10.00 -17.42
N TYR A 27 -11.04 -9.32 -17.71
CA TYR A 27 -9.75 -9.97 -17.89
C TYR A 27 -9.31 -10.76 -16.65
N PHE A 28 -9.41 -10.17 -15.46
CA PHE A 28 -9.04 -10.83 -14.21
C PHE A 28 -10.00 -11.97 -13.86
N ALA A 29 -11.30 -11.79 -14.08
CA ALA A 29 -12.28 -12.84 -13.83
C ALA A 29 -12.03 -14.08 -14.71
N THR A 30 -11.75 -13.88 -16.00
CA THR A 30 -11.35 -14.97 -16.91
C THR A 30 -10.07 -15.65 -16.42
N SER A 31 -9.00 -14.86 -16.19
CA SER A 31 -7.69 -15.39 -15.76
C SER A 31 -7.74 -16.20 -14.47
N ILE A 32 -8.62 -15.84 -13.54
CA ILE A 32 -8.78 -16.52 -12.25
C ILE A 32 -9.62 -17.80 -12.39
N SER A 33 -10.66 -17.77 -13.24
CA SER A 33 -11.56 -18.91 -13.47
C SER A 33 -10.92 -20.07 -14.24
N GLU A 34 -9.95 -19.76 -15.10
CA GLU A 34 -9.17 -20.75 -15.85
C GLU A 34 -8.19 -21.52 -14.98
N ARG A 35 -7.76 -20.92 -13.86
CA ARG A 35 -6.73 -21.48 -12.97
C ARG A 35 -7.34 -22.28 -11.84
N GLU A 36 -6.64 -23.33 -11.43
CA GLU A 36 -6.95 -24.07 -10.21
C GLU A 36 -6.16 -23.51 -9.04
N TRP A 37 -6.86 -23.24 -7.94
CA TRP A 37 -6.28 -22.65 -6.75
C TRP A 37 -6.09 -23.72 -5.67
N ARG A 38 -4.91 -23.70 -5.04
CA ARG A 38 -4.56 -24.57 -3.90
C ARG A 38 -4.49 -23.70 -2.66
N ASN A 39 -5.30 -24.00 -1.64
CA ASN A 39 -5.30 -23.32 -0.34
C ASN A 39 -5.45 -21.79 -0.38
N ALA A 40 -5.99 -21.23 -1.47
CA ALA A 40 -6.25 -19.80 -1.59
C ALA A 40 -7.75 -19.54 -1.49
N SER A 41 -8.13 -18.55 -0.69
CA SER A 41 -9.49 -18.00 -0.72
C SER A 41 -9.70 -17.13 -1.96
N LEU A 42 -10.96 -16.85 -2.32
CA LEU A 42 -11.29 -16.02 -3.48
C LEU A 42 -10.54 -14.67 -3.46
N GLY A 43 -10.54 -13.98 -2.31
CA GLY A 43 -9.83 -12.71 -2.17
C GLY A 43 -8.31 -12.85 -2.27
N MET A 44 -7.75 -13.98 -1.84
CA MET A 44 -6.31 -14.25 -1.98
C MET A 44 -5.95 -14.54 -3.44
N ALA A 45 -6.75 -15.34 -4.14
CA ALA A 45 -6.58 -15.62 -5.56
C ALA A 45 -6.62 -14.34 -6.41
N VAL A 46 -7.61 -13.48 -6.14
CA VAL A 46 -7.73 -12.14 -6.74
C VAL A 46 -6.50 -11.30 -6.41
N GLY A 47 -6.12 -11.20 -5.13
CA GLY A 47 -4.98 -10.41 -4.69
C GLY A 47 -3.64 -10.84 -5.30
N ILE A 48 -3.39 -12.15 -5.42
CA ILE A 48 -2.20 -12.70 -6.08
C ILE A 48 -2.20 -12.34 -7.56
N THR A 49 -3.32 -12.54 -8.24
CA THR A 49 -3.44 -12.26 -9.68
C THR A 49 -3.22 -10.78 -9.98
N LEU A 50 -3.85 -9.88 -9.23
CA LEU A 50 -3.67 -8.45 -9.43
C LEU A 50 -2.23 -8.02 -9.17
N GLN A 51 -1.64 -8.42 -8.04
CA GLN A 51 -0.27 -8.04 -7.71
C GLN A 51 0.73 -8.54 -8.76
N THR A 52 0.55 -9.79 -9.20
CA THR A 52 1.38 -10.39 -10.25
C THR A 52 1.24 -9.60 -11.54
N TYR A 53 0.03 -9.38 -12.03
CA TYR A 53 -0.20 -8.63 -13.26
C TYR A 53 0.39 -7.21 -13.20
N LEU A 54 0.11 -6.47 -12.13
CA LEU A 54 0.59 -5.10 -11.94
C LEU A 54 2.12 -5.03 -11.88
N ARG A 55 2.75 -5.95 -11.15
CA ARG A 55 4.21 -6.02 -11.04
C ARG A 55 4.86 -6.28 -12.40
N HIS A 56 4.37 -7.26 -13.15
CA HIS A 56 5.01 -7.64 -14.41
C HIS A 56 4.70 -6.68 -15.57
N ASN A 57 3.52 -6.05 -15.60
CA ASN A 57 3.10 -5.25 -16.76
C ASN A 57 3.16 -3.73 -16.55
N LEU A 58 2.92 -3.25 -15.33
CA LEU A 58 2.75 -1.81 -15.07
C LEU A 58 3.92 -1.22 -14.28
N THR A 59 5.00 -1.97 -14.11
CA THR A 59 6.22 -1.52 -13.42
C THR A 59 7.46 -2.10 -14.08
N GLU A 60 8.62 -1.54 -13.75
CA GLU A 60 9.92 -1.94 -14.29
C GLU A 60 10.48 -3.25 -13.71
N TYR A 61 9.64 -4.10 -13.10
CA TYR A 61 10.11 -5.33 -12.46
C TYR A 61 10.86 -6.23 -13.45
N GLU A 62 10.29 -6.47 -14.63
CA GLU A 62 10.93 -7.29 -15.67
C GLU A 62 12.25 -6.68 -16.14
N THR A 63 12.26 -5.36 -16.38
CA THR A 63 13.47 -4.63 -16.78
C THR A 63 14.58 -4.72 -15.71
N LEU A 64 14.22 -4.62 -14.43
CA LEU A 64 15.16 -4.74 -13.32
C LEU A 64 15.77 -6.15 -13.25
N LEU A 65 14.96 -7.19 -13.45
CA LEU A 65 15.48 -8.55 -13.50
C LEU A 65 16.42 -8.77 -14.69
N LEU A 66 16.11 -8.20 -15.86
CA LEU A 66 16.95 -8.30 -17.06
C LEU A 66 18.28 -7.55 -16.93
N THR A 67 18.32 -6.48 -16.15
CA THR A 67 19.55 -5.72 -15.85
C THR A 67 20.40 -6.37 -14.76
N GLY A 68 20.00 -7.54 -14.26
CA GLY A 68 20.74 -8.30 -13.25
C GLY A 68 20.53 -7.82 -11.82
N VAL A 69 19.50 -7.01 -11.57
CA VAL A 69 19.12 -6.62 -10.20
C VAL A 69 18.51 -7.82 -9.48
N ASP A 70 18.91 -8.02 -8.22
CA ASP A 70 18.35 -9.08 -7.39
C ASP A 70 16.82 -8.97 -7.24
N ARG A 71 16.17 -10.12 -7.10
CA ARG A 71 14.71 -10.21 -7.00
C ARG A 71 14.15 -9.43 -5.81
N GLU A 72 14.82 -9.46 -4.66
CA GLU A 72 14.37 -8.77 -3.45
C GLU A 72 14.52 -7.25 -3.61
N GLU A 73 15.62 -6.80 -4.21
CA GLU A 73 15.85 -5.40 -4.56
C GLU A 73 14.82 -4.88 -5.55
N ALA A 74 14.54 -5.64 -6.61
CA ALA A 74 13.53 -5.30 -7.59
C ALA A 74 12.13 -5.21 -6.94
N LEU A 75 11.77 -6.17 -6.09
CA LEU A 75 10.51 -6.14 -5.34
C LEU A 75 10.44 -4.92 -4.42
N ARG A 76 11.50 -4.59 -3.68
CA ARG A 76 11.50 -3.43 -2.78
C ARG A 76 11.27 -2.10 -3.52
N ARG A 77 11.80 -1.96 -4.73
CA ARG A 77 11.58 -0.76 -5.58
C ARG A 77 10.15 -0.70 -6.12
N VAL A 78 9.60 -1.85 -6.52
CA VAL A 78 8.33 -1.95 -7.24
C VAL A 78 7.11 -2.01 -6.32
N GLN A 79 7.23 -2.68 -5.17
CA GLN A 79 6.13 -2.94 -4.24
C GLN A 79 5.39 -1.66 -3.79
N PRO A 80 6.06 -0.53 -3.50
CA PRO A 80 5.37 0.72 -3.15
C PRO A 80 4.47 1.23 -4.27
N ARG A 81 4.91 1.09 -5.53
CA ARG A 81 4.15 1.53 -6.70
C ARG A 81 2.93 0.64 -6.93
N VAL A 82 3.09 -0.68 -6.86
CA VAL A 82 1.97 -1.64 -6.94
C VAL A 82 0.96 -1.38 -5.82
N ALA A 83 1.43 -1.16 -4.58
CA ALA A 83 0.58 -0.85 -3.44
C ALA A 83 -0.21 0.46 -3.63
N ALA A 84 0.43 1.50 -4.19
CA ALA A 84 -0.22 2.76 -4.51
C ALA A 84 -1.32 2.56 -5.56
N MET A 85 -1.06 1.79 -6.63
CA MET A 85 -2.05 1.49 -7.66
C MET A 85 -3.25 0.73 -7.09
N LEU A 86 -3.01 -0.34 -6.32
CA LEU A 86 -4.09 -1.09 -5.66
C LEU A 86 -4.91 -0.22 -4.69
N LYS A 87 -4.26 0.76 -4.04
CA LYS A 87 -4.94 1.71 -3.17
C LYS A 87 -5.88 2.63 -3.93
N THR A 88 -5.58 3.00 -5.18
CA THR A 88 -6.50 3.80 -6.02
C THR A 88 -7.78 3.04 -6.37
N TRP A 89 -7.68 1.72 -6.56
CA TRP A 89 -8.84 0.90 -6.92
C TRP A 89 -9.71 0.54 -5.72
N LYS A 90 -9.14 0.54 -4.50
CA LYS A 90 -9.88 0.27 -3.27
C LYS A 90 -10.79 1.43 -2.90
N ARG A 91 -12.05 1.13 -2.55
CA ARG A 91 -13.00 2.13 -2.04
C ARG A 91 -12.45 2.79 -0.78
N LYS A 92 -12.29 4.12 -0.79
CA LYS A 92 -12.02 4.89 0.43
C LYS A 92 -13.25 4.78 1.32
N LYS A 93 -13.25 3.84 2.27
CA LYS A 93 -14.31 3.76 3.29
C LYS A 93 -14.38 5.13 3.95
N ARG A 94 -15.43 5.91 3.68
CA ARG A 94 -15.65 7.20 4.34
C ARG A 94 -15.68 6.89 5.83
N LYS A 95 -14.63 7.28 6.58
CA LYS A 95 -14.67 7.24 8.04
C LYS A 95 -15.89 8.08 8.42
N LYS A 96 -16.95 7.45 8.93
CA LYS A 96 -18.04 8.18 9.59
C LYS A 96 -17.35 8.96 10.70
N ARG A 97 -17.16 10.27 10.50
CA ARG A 97 -16.76 11.17 11.58
C ARG A 97 -17.88 11.01 12.61
N ARG A 98 -17.61 10.33 13.72
CA ARG A 98 -18.45 10.41 14.91
C ARG A 98 -18.47 11.90 15.27
N SER A 99 -19.53 12.60 14.89
CA SER A 99 -19.83 13.93 15.38
C SER A 99 -20.06 13.80 16.87
N LYS A 100 -19.02 14.02 17.66
CA LYS A 100 -19.17 14.26 19.10
C LYS A 100 -19.88 15.61 19.17
N ALA A 101 -21.18 15.56 19.43
CA ALA A 101 -21.97 16.74 19.71
C ALA A 101 -21.34 17.45 20.91
N SER A 102 -20.64 18.55 20.65
CA SER A 102 -20.28 19.52 21.68
C SER A 102 -21.56 20.22 22.09
N ASN A 103 -22.23 19.69 23.10
CA ASN A 103 -23.16 20.46 23.90
C ASN A 103 -22.34 21.45 24.74
N THR A 104 -22.10 22.63 24.18
CA THR A 104 -21.56 23.77 24.91
C THR A 104 -22.50 24.93 24.66
N GLN A 105 -23.54 25.02 25.48
CA GLN A 105 -24.42 26.17 25.54
C GLN A 105 -24.36 26.78 26.93
N ALA A 106 -24.29 28.11 26.94
CA ALA A 106 -24.48 29.04 28.06
C ALA A 106 -23.27 29.31 28.98
N ARG A 107 -22.55 30.42 28.72
CA ARG A 107 -22.83 31.73 29.34
C ARG A 107 -21.79 32.79 28.90
N ARG A 108 -22.28 33.89 28.34
CA ARG A 108 -21.71 35.25 28.40
C ARG A 108 -22.77 36.09 29.15
N PRO A 109 -22.45 37.22 29.84
CA PRO A 109 -21.59 38.26 29.28
C PRO A 109 -20.74 39.12 30.27
N ALA A 110 -19.90 39.94 29.62
CA ALA A 110 -19.50 41.31 29.96
C ALA A 110 -18.41 41.59 31.03
N ASP A 111 -17.55 42.52 30.59
CA ASP A 111 -16.75 43.51 31.32
C ASP A 111 -15.23 43.34 31.51
N ALA A 112 -14.57 44.51 31.41
CA ALA A 112 -13.16 44.85 31.59
C ALA A 112 -12.17 44.71 30.39
N THR A 113 -11.97 45.81 29.68
CA THR A 113 -10.72 46.26 29.02
C THR A 113 -9.83 47.03 30.03
N PRO A 114 -8.69 47.66 29.66
CA PRO A 114 -7.40 47.15 29.16
C PRO A 114 -6.18 47.70 29.97
N SER A 115 -5.02 47.04 29.92
CA SER A 115 -3.66 47.57 30.24
C SER A 115 -2.74 46.40 30.59
N THR A 116 -1.42 46.38 30.46
CA THR A 116 -0.38 47.14 29.74
C THR A 116 0.91 46.34 30.01
N ASP A 117 1.86 46.42 29.08
CA ASP A 117 3.30 46.25 29.25
C ASP A 117 3.99 44.87 29.28
N GLU A 118 5.09 44.84 28.50
CA GLU A 118 6.37 44.13 28.69
C GLU A 118 6.36 42.58 28.86
N CYS A 119 7.36 41.79 28.47
CA CYS A 119 8.73 42.00 28.04
C CYS A 119 9.26 40.65 27.46
N GLN A 120 10.18 40.73 26.48
CA GLN A 120 11.36 39.88 26.20
C GLN A 120 11.20 38.34 26.04
N ASP A 121 11.57 37.77 24.88
CA ASP A 121 12.92 37.41 24.38
C ASP A 121 13.52 36.15 25.05
N THR A 122 14.34 35.42 24.28
CA THR A 122 14.98 34.11 24.47
C THR A 122 14.07 32.91 24.13
N GLY A 123 14.35 32.06 23.14
CA GLY A 123 15.62 31.65 22.55
C GLY A 123 15.88 30.21 22.99
N THR A 124 15.63 29.21 22.14
CA THR A 124 16.27 27.88 22.24
C THR A 124 16.25 27.19 20.88
N LEU A 125 17.44 27.23 20.27
CA LEU A 125 18.00 26.36 19.26
C LEU A 125 17.96 24.89 19.74
N ILE A 126 17.42 23.96 18.95
CA ILE A 126 17.84 22.55 19.00
C ILE A 126 18.05 22.06 17.57
N GLU A 127 19.31 22.14 17.19
CA GLU A 127 20.03 21.37 16.18
C GLU A 127 20.32 19.97 16.76
N GLN A 128 20.26 18.91 15.94
CA GLN A 128 21.03 17.65 16.01
C GLN A 128 20.46 16.67 14.97
N ASP A 129 21.15 16.50 13.83
CA ASP A 129 22.19 15.49 13.58
C ASP A 129 21.66 14.05 13.57
N LEU A 130 21.54 13.43 12.39
CA LEU A 130 22.63 12.72 11.71
C LEU A 130 23.10 11.49 12.50
N ARG A 131 22.67 10.30 12.06
CA ARG A 131 23.45 9.07 12.23
C ARG A 131 23.08 8.04 11.17
N ASP A 132 24.01 7.92 10.24
CA ASP A 132 24.31 6.74 9.44
C ASP A 132 24.42 5.47 10.27
N GLY A 133 24.08 4.35 9.65
CA GLY A 133 24.21 3.01 10.23
C GLY A 133 24.17 1.91 9.18
N LEU A 134 24.90 2.09 8.07
CA LEU A 134 25.31 1.03 7.16
C LEU A 134 26.43 0.23 7.85
N VAL A 135 26.15 -1.01 8.26
CA VAL A 135 27.18 -2.05 8.36
C VAL A 135 26.62 -3.33 7.73
N THR A 136 27.31 -3.69 6.67
CA THR A 136 27.26 -4.92 5.89
C THR A 136 27.64 -6.13 6.72
N SER A 137 26.86 -7.22 6.61
CA SER A 137 27.30 -8.56 7.01
C SER A 137 27.53 -9.42 5.76
N PRO A 138 28.68 -10.10 5.64
CA PRO A 138 28.95 -11.05 4.58
C PRO A 138 28.40 -12.44 4.94
N MET A 139 27.66 -13.08 4.03
CA MET A 139 27.23 -14.48 4.19
C MET A 139 27.59 -15.29 2.94
N ASP A 140 28.45 -16.27 3.20
CA ASP A 140 28.55 -17.60 2.60
C ASP A 140 28.56 -17.75 1.07
N SER A 141 29.78 -17.80 0.53
CA SER A 141 30.12 -18.59 -0.65
C SER A 141 30.05 -20.08 -0.31
N ARG A 142 29.00 -20.78 -0.73
CA ARG A 142 28.95 -22.25 -0.73
C ARG A 142 27.92 -22.81 -1.70
N HIS A 143 28.40 -23.31 -2.84
CA HIS A 143 28.09 -24.59 -3.51
C HIS A 143 28.56 -24.46 -4.97
N GLU A 144 29.63 -25.15 -5.38
CA GLU A 144 29.62 -26.55 -5.82
C GLU A 144 28.50 -26.79 -6.85
N GLU A 145 28.90 -26.94 -8.12
CA GLU A 145 28.52 -28.11 -8.90
C GLU A 145 29.49 -28.26 -10.08
N ASP A 146 30.44 -29.17 -9.86
CA ASP A 146 31.33 -29.76 -10.84
C ASP A 146 30.62 -30.99 -11.44
N GLN A 147 30.65 -31.07 -12.77
CA GLN A 147 30.69 -32.27 -13.62
C GLN A 147 30.09 -33.61 -13.10
N GLN A 148 28.99 -34.07 -13.71
CA GLN A 148 29.00 -35.16 -14.72
C GLN A 148 27.60 -35.49 -15.26
#